data_AF-A0A7C3MX43-F1
#
_entry.id   AF-A0A7C3MX43-F1
#
_cell.length_a   1.000
_cell.length_b   1.000
_cell.length_c   1.000
_cell.angle_alpha   90.00
_cell.angle_beta   90.00
_cell.angle_gamma   90.00
#
_symmetry.space_group_name_H-M   'P 1'
#
loop_
_entity.id
_entity.type
_entity.pdbx_description
1 polymer ?
#
loop_
_entity_poly.entity_id
_entity_poly.type
_entity_poly.pdbx_seq_one_letter_code
_entity_poly.pdbx_strand_id
1 'polypeptide(L)'
;MLLTATFWFSASPQYRERILSIGQVVRSPEEDESAVRRAAWAAGRQMFLDHPLIGAGAGNFEAAWAALYSDDTAKPYWKNSHSVYYQLAGELGLAGIVTWSLLIYAIFRDNRRLRRELRRCGQASGYVFLMSHATDCALVSLLVSGAFISILYHPLFFTVATVAACLRRLSLQTATAEEPAGEAICAVSAA
;
A
#
# COMPACT_ATOMS: atom_id res chain seq x y z
N MET A 1 -29.05 18.15 -13.02
CA MET A 1 -30.41 17.59 -12.95
C MET A 1 -31.26 17.87 -14.20
N LEU A 2 -31.31 19.11 -14.72
CA LEU A 2 -32.06 19.40 -15.97
C LEU A 2 -31.39 18.81 -17.23
N LEU A 3 -30.07 18.97 -17.39
CA LEU A 3 -29.34 18.45 -18.57
C LEU A 3 -29.39 16.93 -18.69
N THR A 4 -29.35 16.23 -17.56
CA THR A 4 -29.47 14.76 -17.49
C THR A 4 -30.88 14.30 -17.87
N ALA A 5 -31.92 15.06 -17.50
CA ALA A 5 -33.29 14.77 -17.87
C ALA A 5 -33.55 15.04 -19.36
N THR A 6 -33.05 16.15 -19.91
CA THR A 6 -33.19 16.46 -21.35
C THR A 6 -32.54 15.39 -22.21
N PHE A 7 -31.32 14.95 -21.85
CA PHE A 7 -30.62 13.87 -22.54
C PHE A 7 -31.38 12.54 -22.47
N TRP A 8 -31.96 12.22 -21.30
CA TRP A 8 -32.76 11.00 -21.12
C TRP A 8 -34.00 11.00 -22.01
N PHE A 9 -34.74 12.11 -22.07
CA PHE A 9 -35.98 12.22 -22.86
C PHE A 9 -35.75 12.48 -24.36
N SER A 10 -34.54 12.86 -24.78
CA SER A 10 -34.16 12.97 -26.20
C SER A 10 -33.51 11.71 -26.77
N ALA A 11 -33.03 10.80 -25.92
CA ALA A 11 -32.41 9.55 -26.36
C ALA A 11 -33.43 8.60 -27.03
N SER A 12 -32.98 7.81 -28.01
CA SER A 12 -33.83 6.82 -28.68
C SER A 12 -34.28 5.70 -27.73
N PRO A 13 -35.44 5.05 -27.99
CA PRO A 13 -35.93 3.94 -27.16
C PRO A 13 -34.89 2.83 -26.97
N GLN A 14 -34.15 2.49 -28.04
CA GLN A 14 -33.11 1.47 -28.02
C GLN A 14 -31.90 1.85 -27.13
N TYR A 15 -31.56 3.14 -27.06
CA TYR A 15 -30.49 3.62 -26.18
C TYR A 15 -30.91 3.59 -24.71
N ARG A 16 -32.17 3.96 -24.42
CA ARG A 16 -32.72 3.86 -23.06
C ARG A 16 -32.77 2.43 -22.58
N GLU A 17 -33.21 1.49 -23.41
CA GLU A 17 -33.19 0.06 -23.10
C GLU A 17 -31.77 -0.45 -22.82
N ARG A 18 -30.77 0.00 -23.60
CA ARG A 18 -29.37 -0.35 -23.38
C ARG A 18 -28.79 0.22 -22.08
N ILE A 19 -29.20 1.42 -21.66
CA ILE A 19 -28.79 1.96 -20.35
C ILE A 19 -29.53 1.25 -19.20
N LEU A 20 -30.82 0.94 -19.38
CA LEU A 20 -31.59 0.21 -18.38
C LEU A 20 -31.11 -1.23 -18.23
N SER A 21 -30.64 -1.87 -19.30
CA SER A 21 -30.02 -3.20 -19.23
C SER A 21 -28.68 -3.17 -18.51
N ILE A 22 -27.89 -2.09 -18.63
CA ILE A 22 -26.72 -1.86 -17.77
C ILE A 22 -27.15 -1.81 -16.30
N GLY A 23 -28.29 -1.19 -15.97
CA GLY A 23 -28.84 -1.20 -14.60
C GLY A 23 -29.21 -2.58 -14.06
N GLN A 24 -29.61 -3.52 -14.92
CA GLN A 24 -29.82 -4.92 -14.52
C GLN A 24 -28.52 -5.69 -14.38
N VAL A 25 -27.52 -5.41 -15.23
CA VAL A 25 -26.16 -5.94 -15.07
C VAL A 25 -25.46 -5.35 -13.84
N VAL A 26 -25.80 -4.12 -13.41
CA VAL A 26 -25.19 -3.39 -12.27
C VAL A 26 -25.82 -3.70 -10.91
N ARG A 27 -26.97 -4.39 -10.85
CA ARG A 27 -27.53 -4.87 -9.58
C ARG A 27 -26.91 -6.16 -9.05
N SER A 28 -26.13 -6.90 -9.86
CA SER A 28 -25.34 -8.08 -9.46
C SER A 28 -23.81 -7.91 -9.25
N PRO A 29 -23.07 -6.91 -9.78
CA PRO A 29 -21.61 -6.89 -9.71
C PRO A 29 -21.06 -6.50 -8.34
N GLU A 30 -21.78 -5.72 -7.53
CA GLU A 30 -21.30 -5.36 -6.18
C GLU A 30 -21.30 -6.59 -5.25
N GLU A 31 -22.32 -7.44 -5.36
CA GLU A 31 -22.37 -8.72 -4.65
C GLU A 31 -21.27 -9.66 -5.17
N ASP A 32 -21.09 -9.74 -6.49
CA ASP A 32 -20.04 -10.55 -7.12
C ASP A 32 -18.62 -10.08 -6.78
N GLU A 33 -18.33 -8.78 -6.83
CA GLU A 33 -16.99 -8.25 -6.60
C GLU A 33 -16.57 -8.37 -5.13
N SER A 34 -17.52 -8.13 -4.21
CA SER A 34 -17.30 -8.34 -2.78
C SER A 34 -17.09 -9.83 -2.45
N ALA A 35 -17.84 -10.73 -3.10
CA ALA A 35 -17.71 -12.17 -2.94
C ALA A 35 -16.36 -12.67 -3.45
N VAL A 36 -15.95 -12.23 -4.63
CA VAL A 36 -14.64 -12.59 -5.19
C VAL A 36 -13.50 -12.06 -4.33
N ARG A 37 -13.62 -10.86 -3.74
CA ARG A 37 -12.61 -10.35 -2.79
C ARG A 37 -12.52 -11.22 -1.53
N ARG A 38 -13.66 -11.64 -0.95
CA ARG A 38 -13.67 -12.54 0.21
C ARG A 38 -13.03 -13.90 -0.13
N ALA A 39 -13.31 -14.43 -1.32
CA ALA A 39 -12.70 -15.65 -1.80
C ALA A 39 -11.18 -15.50 -1.94
N ALA A 40 -10.71 -14.39 -2.54
CA ALA A 40 -9.28 -14.07 -2.63
C ALA A 40 -8.58 -14.01 -1.26
N TRP A 41 -9.23 -13.43 -0.26
CA TRP A 41 -8.73 -13.44 1.12
C TRP A 41 -8.69 -14.84 1.74
N ALA A 42 -9.69 -15.68 1.44
CA ALA A 42 -9.69 -17.07 1.88
C ALA A 42 -8.52 -17.84 1.27
N ALA A 43 -8.25 -17.67 -0.04
CA ALA A 43 -7.10 -18.31 -0.67
C ALA A 43 -5.76 -17.82 -0.12
N GLY A 44 -5.58 -16.51 0.08
CA GLY A 44 -4.34 -16.00 0.70
C GLY A 44 -4.09 -16.58 2.09
N ARG A 45 -5.16 -16.81 2.85
CA ARG A 45 -5.09 -17.53 4.13
C ARG A 45 -4.73 -19.00 3.95
N GLN A 46 -5.32 -19.70 2.99
CA GLN A 46 -4.98 -21.11 2.73
C GLN A 46 -3.53 -21.28 2.26
N MET A 47 -3.06 -20.43 1.33
CA MET A 47 -1.66 -20.40 0.91
C MET A 47 -0.71 -20.23 2.10
N PHE A 48 -1.06 -19.36 3.07
CA PHE A 48 -0.30 -19.20 4.31
C PHE A 48 -0.35 -20.46 5.19
N LEU A 49 -1.51 -21.11 5.33
CA LEU A 49 -1.63 -22.32 6.14
C LEU A 49 -0.85 -23.50 5.54
N ASP A 50 -0.83 -23.63 4.23
CA ASP A 50 -0.11 -24.69 3.52
C ASP A 50 1.41 -24.43 3.49
N HIS A 51 1.83 -23.17 3.41
CA HIS A 51 3.23 -22.76 3.34
C HIS A 51 3.58 -21.63 4.33
N PRO A 52 3.51 -21.87 5.65
CA PRO A 52 3.54 -20.79 6.65
C PRO A 52 4.88 -20.07 6.78
N LEU A 53 6.00 -20.71 6.43
CA LEU A 53 7.33 -20.11 6.61
C LEU A 53 7.70 -19.18 5.46
N ILE A 54 7.56 -19.67 4.22
CA ILE A 54 8.08 -19.00 3.01
C ILE A 54 6.98 -18.63 2.00
N GLY A 55 5.74 -19.07 2.21
CA GLY A 55 4.61 -18.84 1.31
C GLY A 55 4.69 -19.61 0.00
N ALA A 56 3.78 -19.29 -0.92
CA ALA A 56 3.66 -19.88 -2.26
C ALA A 56 4.70 -19.34 -3.28
N GLY A 57 5.56 -18.40 -2.86
CA GLY A 57 6.57 -17.75 -3.69
C GLY A 57 6.19 -16.32 -4.09
N ALA A 58 7.20 -15.45 -4.17
CA ALA A 58 7.02 -14.04 -4.53
C ALA A 58 6.39 -13.90 -5.94
N GLY A 59 5.29 -13.15 -6.04
CA GLY A 59 4.58 -12.92 -7.30
C GLY A 59 3.69 -14.09 -7.77
N ASN A 60 3.58 -15.16 -6.98
CA ASN A 60 2.79 -16.33 -7.35
C ASN A 60 1.33 -16.29 -6.89
N PHE A 61 0.84 -15.24 -6.23
CA PHE A 61 -0.52 -15.25 -5.68
C PHE A 61 -1.58 -15.57 -6.74
N GLU A 62 -1.54 -14.90 -7.90
CA GLU A 62 -2.55 -15.08 -8.95
C GLU A 62 -2.44 -16.46 -9.62
N ALA A 63 -1.21 -16.96 -9.80
CA ALA A 63 -0.97 -18.29 -10.36
C ALA A 63 -1.45 -19.39 -9.40
N ALA A 64 -1.11 -19.26 -8.12
CA ALA A 64 -1.54 -20.17 -7.07
C ALA A 64 -3.07 -20.14 -6.93
N TRP A 65 -3.68 -18.95 -6.94
CA TRP A 65 -5.13 -18.78 -6.97
C TRP A 65 -5.77 -19.58 -8.10
N ALA A 66 -5.34 -19.36 -9.34
CA ALA A 66 -5.92 -20.01 -10.51
C ALA A 66 -5.73 -21.53 -10.50
N ALA A 67 -4.58 -22.02 -10.02
CA ALA A 67 -4.23 -23.43 -10.08
C ALA A 67 -4.81 -24.27 -8.94
N LEU A 68 -4.82 -23.74 -7.71
CA LEU A 68 -5.00 -24.54 -6.50
C LEU A 68 -6.04 -24.00 -5.52
N TYR A 69 -6.33 -22.69 -5.55
CA TYR A 69 -7.10 -22.04 -4.48
C TYR A 69 -8.35 -21.28 -4.97
N SER A 70 -8.80 -21.54 -6.21
CA SER A 70 -10.05 -21.00 -6.76
C SER A 70 -11.08 -22.10 -7.00
N ASP A 71 -12.34 -21.82 -6.67
CA ASP A 71 -13.48 -22.69 -6.99
C ASP A 71 -13.77 -22.69 -8.51
N ASP A 72 -14.42 -23.75 -9.02
CA ASP A 72 -14.76 -23.91 -10.44
C ASP A 72 -15.51 -22.70 -11.05
N THR A 73 -16.25 -21.95 -10.21
CA THR A 73 -16.98 -20.74 -10.61
C THR A 73 -16.09 -19.50 -10.79
N ALA A 74 -14.86 -19.52 -10.25
CA ALA A 74 -13.88 -18.42 -10.30
C ALA A 74 -12.70 -18.66 -11.26
N LYS A 75 -12.68 -19.82 -11.95
CA LYS A 75 -11.50 -20.34 -12.65
C LYS A 75 -11.00 -19.65 -13.92
N PRO A 76 -11.66 -18.69 -14.61
CA PRO A 76 -10.97 -18.01 -15.71
C PRO A 76 -10.26 -16.71 -15.28
N TYR A 77 -10.35 -16.27 -14.02
CA TYR A 77 -9.87 -14.94 -13.62
C TYR A 77 -8.62 -15.00 -12.74
N TRP A 78 -7.50 -14.53 -13.28
CA TRP A 78 -6.33 -14.10 -12.50
C TRP A 78 -6.78 -12.95 -11.61
N LYS A 79 -6.81 -13.18 -10.30
CA LYS A 79 -7.30 -12.19 -9.34
C LYS A 79 -6.28 -12.00 -8.24
N ASN A 80 -5.80 -10.78 -8.09
CA ASN A 80 -5.00 -10.42 -6.93
C ASN A 80 -5.87 -10.38 -5.66
N SER A 81 -5.22 -10.47 -4.51
CA SER A 81 -5.87 -10.51 -3.18
C SER A 81 -6.72 -9.28 -2.82
N HIS A 82 -6.60 -8.18 -3.55
CA HIS A 82 -7.07 -6.83 -3.19
C HIS A 82 -6.71 -6.44 -1.75
N SER A 83 -5.57 -6.92 -1.24
CA SER A 83 -5.07 -6.61 0.10
C SER A 83 -3.62 -7.04 0.25
N VAL A 84 -2.73 -6.08 0.44
CA VAL A 84 -1.30 -6.33 0.61
C VAL A 84 -1.00 -7.35 1.71
N TYR A 85 -1.85 -7.44 2.74
CA TYR A 85 -1.68 -8.35 3.86
C TYR A 85 -1.94 -9.81 3.48
N TYR A 86 -3.00 -10.07 2.71
CA TYR A 86 -3.30 -11.42 2.24
C TYR A 86 -2.31 -11.85 1.14
N GLN A 87 -1.89 -10.91 0.28
CA GLN A 87 -0.81 -11.17 -0.68
C GLN A 87 0.51 -11.52 0.03
N LEU A 88 0.91 -10.70 1.01
CA LEU A 88 2.14 -10.89 1.79
C LEU A 88 2.14 -12.23 2.52
N ALA A 89 1.05 -12.55 3.22
CA ALA A 89 0.93 -13.81 3.95
C ALA A 89 0.94 -15.02 2.99
N GLY A 90 0.17 -14.96 1.90
CA GLY A 90 0.08 -16.07 0.96
C GLY A 90 1.37 -16.31 0.17
N GLU A 91 2.05 -15.26 -0.28
CA GLU A 91 3.24 -15.39 -1.13
C GLU A 91 4.54 -15.58 -0.36
N LEU A 92 4.70 -14.89 0.78
CA LEU A 92 5.98 -14.82 1.48
C LEU A 92 5.94 -15.41 2.90
N GLY A 93 4.77 -15.82 3.38
CA GLY A 93 4.61 -16.44 4.69
C GLY A 93 5.09 -15.55 5.85
N LEU A 94 5.49 -16.20 6.94
CA LEU A 94 6.00 -15.54 8.14
C LEU A 94 7.31 -14.80 7.87
N ALA A 95 8.19 -15.33 7.02
CA ALA A 95 9.44 -14.67 6.66
C ALA A 95 9.19 -13.29 6.02
N GLY A 96 8.21 -13.21 5.10
CA GLY A 96 7.76 -11.95 4.51
C GLY A 96 7.16 -11.01 5.53
N ILE A 97 6.21 -11.50 6.34
CA ILE A 97 5.53 -10.69 7.37
C ILE A 97 6.54 -10.06 8.32
N VAL A 98 7.50 -10.85 8.83
CA VAL A 98 8.52 -10.37 9.76
C VAL A 98 9.41 -9.34 9.08
N THR A 99 9.92 -9.64 7.89
CA THR A 99 10.85 -8.73 7.18
C THR A 99 10.16 -7.41 6.84
N TRP A 100 8.94 -7.46 6.31
CA TRP A 100 8.17 -6.26 5.95
C TRP A 100 7.80 -5.43 7.18
N SER A 101 7.39 -6.08 8.27
CA SER A 101 7.09 -5.39 9.54
C SER A 101 8.33 -4.74 10.16
N LEU A 102 9.49 -5.42 10.12
CA LEU A 102 10.75 -4.87 10.61
C LEU A 102 11.18 -3.65 9.81
N LEU A 103 10.98 -3.66 8.48
CA LEU A 103 11.26 -2.51 7.62
C LEU A 103 10.39 -1.30 7.98
N ILE A 104 9.07 -1.51 8.12
CA ILE A 104 8.13 -0.45 8.55
C ILE A 104 8.53 0.10 9.93
N TYR A 105 8.81 -0.79 10.87
CA TYR A 105 9.26 -0.41 12.21
C TYR A 105 10.55 0.41 12.17
N ALA A 106 11.54 0.00 11.36
CA ALA A 106 12.80 0.70 11.22
C ALA A 106 12.60 2.13 10.68
N ILE A 107 11.70 2.32 9.70
CA ILE A 107 11.37 3.64 9.15
C ILE A 107 10.82 4.57 10.24
N PHE A 108 9.77 4.15 10.96
CA PHE A 108 9.18 4.97 12.03
C PHE A 108 10.17 5.25 13.16
N ARG A 109 10.95 4.24 13.54
CA ARG A 109 11.97 4.37 14.59
C ARG A 109 13.02 5.42 14.20
N ASP A 110 13.53 5.35 12.97
CA ASP A 110 14.62 6.21 12.51
C ASP A 110 14.12 7.65 12.27
N ASN A 111 12.92 7.83 11.70
CA ASN A 111 12.26 9.14 11.62
C ASN A 111 12.01 9.75 13.00
N ARG A 112 11.59 8.96 13.99
CA ARG A 112 11.40 9.43 15.37
C ARG A 112 12.72 9.83 16.04
N ARG A 113 13.82 9.12 15.76
CA ARG A 113 15.16 9.47 16.25
C ARG A 113 15.64 10.78 15.64
N LEU A 114 15.57 10.91 14.32
CA LEU A 114 15.91 12.14 13.59
C LEU A 114 15.15 13.35 14.15
N ARG A 115 13.83 13.24 14.33
CA ARG A 115 13.03 14.35 14.91
C ARG A 115 13.44 14.73 16.33
N ARG A 116 13.87 13.77 17.15
CA ARG A 116 14.36 14.05 18.51
C ARG A 116 15.68 14.82 18.47
N GLU A 117 16.57 14.46 17.55
CA GLU A 117 17.84 15.16 17.33
C GLU A 117 17.60 16.59 16.82
N LEU A 118 16.78 16.76 15.78
CA LEU A 118 16.43 18.08 15.24
C LEU A 118 15.81 19.00 16.29
N ARG A 119 14.96 18.48 17.18
CA ARG A 119 14.40 19.26 18.31
C ARG A 119 15.46 19.73 19.29
N ARG A 120 16.47 18.90 19.58
CA ARG A 120 17.59 19.28 20.47
C ARG A 120 18.45 20.39 19.86
N CYS A 121 18.55 20.43 18.54
CA CYS A 121 19.27 21.46 17.78
C CYS A 121 18.42 22.71 17.47
N GLY A 122 17.20 22.83 18.01
CA GLY A 122 16.32 23.98 17.74
C GLY A 122 15.64 23.99 16.37
N GLN A 123 15.71 22.91 15.59
CA GLN A 123 15.19 22.81 14.23
C GLN A 123 13.88 22.03 14.13
N ALA A 124 13.01 22.22 15.13
CA ALA A 124 11.71 21.55 15.22
C ALA A 124 10.68 21.99 14.15
N SER A 125 11.07 22.90 13.25
CA SER A 125 10.26 23.42 12.14
C SER A 125 11.00 23.40 10.80
N GLY A 126 12.21 22.83 10.76
CA GLY A 126 13.03 22.78 9.54
C GLY A 126 12.46 21.85 8.47
N TYR A 127 12.92 22.00 7.22
CA TYR A 127 12.46 21.20 6.08
C TYR A 127 12.60 19.69 6.35
N VAL A 128 13.75 19.27 6.88
CA VAL A 128 14.02 17.86 7.24
C VAL A 128 13.06 17.34 8.31
N PHE A 129 12.70 18.19 9.29
CA PHE A 129 11.74 17.83 10.34
C PHE A 129 10.35 17.57 9.74
N LEU A 130 9.89 18.46 8.87
CA LEU A 130 8.62 18.34 8.16
C LEU A 130 8.61 17.13 7.22
N MET A 131 9.69 16.89 6.47
CA MET A 131 9.82 15.73 5.57
C MET A 131 9.75 14.40 6.32
N SER A 132 10.32 14.31 7.52
CA SER A 132 10.20 13.10 8.34
C SER A 132 8.75 12.81 8.76
N HIS A 133 7.94 13.86 9.01
CA HIS A 133 6.52 13.71 9.30
C HIS A 133 5.73 13.34 8.04
N ALA A 134 6.02 13.98 6.91
CA ALA A 134 5.40 13.67 5.63
C ALA A 134 5.65 12.21 5.22
N THR A 135 6.86 11.71 5.46
CA THR A 135 7.24 10.31 5.20
C THR A 135 6.45 9.34 6.07
N ASP A 136 6.30 9.63 7.37
CA ASP A 136 5.47 8.82 8.28
C ASP A 136 3.99 8.83 7.84
N CYS A 137 3.45 10.00 7.47
CA CYS A 137 2.08 10.11 6.97
C CYS A 137 1.89 9.32 5.68
N ALA A 138 2.81 9.42 4.73
CA ALA A 138 2.77 8.67 3.47
C ALA A 138 2.82 7.16 3.73
N LEU A 139 3.67 6.70 4.65
CA LEU A 139 3.75 5.30 5.02
C LEU A 139 2.44 4.82 5.67
N VAL A 140 1.86 5.58 6.61
CA VAL A 140 0.55 5.26 7.21
C VAL A 140 -0.53 5.18 6.14
N SER A 141 -0.60 6.16 5.22
CA SER A 141 -1.55 6.14 4.11
C SER A 141 -1.39 4.88 3.26
N LEU A 142 -0.16 4.49 2.92
CA LEU A 142 0.11 3.25 2.18
C LEU A 142 -0.33 1.99 2.94
N LEU A 143 -0.12 1.93 4.26
CA LEU A 143 -0.54 0.79 5.08
C LEU A 143 -2.07 0.68 5.16
N VAL A 144 -2.76 1.82 5.31
CA VAL A 144 -4.22 1.86 5.34
C VAL A 144 -4.81 1.50 3.97
N SER A 145 -4.32 2.13 2.90
CA SER A 145 -4.76 1.81 1.54
C SER A 145 -4.40 0.37 1.13
N GLY A 146 -3.27 -0.15 1.61
CA GLY A 146 -2.83 -1.53 1.39
C GLY A 146 -3.79 -2.58 1.96
N ALA A 147 -4.70 -2.22 2.88
CA ALA A 147 -5.77 -3.13 3.30
C ALA A 147 -6.72 -3.50 2.15
N PHE A 148 -6.84 -2.63 1.15
CA PHE A 148 -7.81 -2.71 0.05
C PHE A 148 -7.17 -2.87 -1.34
N ILE A 149 -5.84 -2.81 -1.43
CA ILE A 149 -5.10 -2.85 -2.70
C ILE A 149 -3.90 -3.80 -2.59
N SER A 150 -3.67 -4.59 -3.64
CA SER A 150 -2.49 -5.47 -3.79
C SER A 150 -1.33 -4.71 -4.42
N ILE A 151 -0.51 -4.06 -3.60
CA ILE A 151 0.63 -3.23 -4.06
C ILE A 151 1.96 -3.69 -3.46
N LEU A 152 2.09 -4.97 -3.10
CA LEU A 152 3.26 -5.48 -2.36
C LEU A 152 4.59 -5.20 -3.07
N TYR A 153 4.59 -5.34 -4.40
CA TYR A 153 5.76 -5.09 -5.25
C TYR A 153 5.74 -3.73 -5.94
N HIS A 154 4.78 -2.87 -5.60
CA HIS A 154 4.64 -1.59 -6.27
C HIS A 154 5.76 -0.62 -5.82
N PRO A 155 6.38 0.14 -6.75
CA PRO A 155 7.52 1.01 -6.42
C PRO A 155 7.24 2.03 -5.31
N LEU A 156 5.98 2.46 -5.14
CA LEU A 156 5.59 3.47 -4.13
C LEU A 156 6.06 3.15 -2.71
N PHE A 157 5.94 1.89 -2.28
CA PHE A 157 6.39 1.48 -0.94
C PHE A 157 7.91 1.65 -0.82
N PHE A 158 8.66 1.21 -1.83
CA PHE A 158 10.11 1.31 -1.86
C PHE A 158 10.61 2.75 -2.04
N THR A 159 9.85 3.61 -2.71
CA THR A 159 10.15 5.05 -2.81
C THR A 159 10.06 5.71 -1.44
N VAL A 160 9.00 5.46 -0.67
CA VAL A 160 8.87 5.99 0.70
C VAL A 160 9.98 5.45 1.61
N ALA A 161 10.30 4.16 1.51
CA ALA A 161 11.42 3.56 2.24
C ALA A 161 12.77 4.19 1.87
N THR A 162 12.98 4.52 0.59
CA THR A 162 14.21 5.18 0.11
C THR A 162 14.32 6.59 0.66
N VAL A 163 13.24 7.37 0.65
CA VAL A 163 13.20 8.72 1.26
C VAL A 163 13.54 8.64 2.75
N ALA A 164 12.92 7.70 3.49
CA ALA A 164 13.24 7.48 4.90
C ALA A 164 14.73 7.11 5.12
N ALA A 165 15.29 6.25 4.27
CA ALA A 165 16.70 5.88 4.35
C ALA A 165 17.65 7.06 4.09
N CYS A 166 17.30 7.96 3.16
CA CYS A 166 18.04 9.20 2.92
C CYS A 166 17.99 10.11 4.15
N LEU A 167 16.81 10.31 4.75
CA LEU A 167 16.64 11.10 5.97
C LEU A 167 17.46 10.53 7.15
N ARG A 168 17.49 9.21 7.30
CA ARG A 168 18.33 8.52 8.28
C ARG A 168 19.83 8.76 8.03
N ARG A 169 20.29 8.73 6.78
CA ARG A 169 21.70 8.99 6.47
C ARG A 169 22.11 10.42 6.85
N LEU A 170 21.23 11.40 6.64
CA LEU A 170 21.47 12.77 7.10
C LEU A 170 21.65 12.82 8.62
N SER A 171 20.84 12.08 9.38
CA SER A 171 20.95 12.03 10.85
C SER A 171 22.28 11.42 11.31
N LEU A 172 22.75 10.35 10.66
CA LEU A 172 24.00 9.66 11.01
C LEU A 172 25.25 10.46 10.63
N GLN A 173 25.21 11.20 9.51
CA GLN A 173 26.31 12.09 9.13
C GLN A 173 26.51 13.19 10.16
N THR A 174 25.43 13.71 10.76
CA THR A 174 25.58 14.70 11.84
C THR A 174 26.15 14.09 13.12
N ALA A 175 25.78 12.85 13.45
CA ALA A 175 26.26 12.19 14.67
C ALA A 175 27.76 11.84 14.65
N THR A 176 28.37 11.78 13.46
CA THR A 176 29.78 11.40 13.27
C THR A 176 30.71 12.59 12.99
N ALA A 177 30.16 13.75 12.64
CA ALA A 177 30.91 15.00 12.54
C ALA A 177 31.02 15.65 13.94
N GLU A 178 32.12 15.37 14.64
CA GLU A 178 32.44 15.88 15.98
C GLU A 178 32.96 17.34 16.03
N GLU A 179 32.63 18.18 15.03
CA GLU A 179 32.86 19.64 15.03
C GLU A 179 31.51 20.38 15.00
N PRO A 180 31.39 21.59 15.60
CA PRO A 180 30.23 22.02 16.40
C PRO A 180 28.90 21.79 15.67
N ALA A 181 28.24 20.69 16.07
CA ALA A 181 27.09 20.06 15.43
C ALA A 181 25.81 20.91 15.28
N GLY A 182 25.84 22.18 15.70
CA GLY A 182 24.77 23.13 15.47
C GLY A 182 24.77 23.72 14.06
N GLU A 183 25.93 23.85 13.41
CA GLU A 183 26.06 24.64 12.17
C GLU A 183 25.69 23.84 10.91
N ALA A 184 26.04 22.56 10.83
CA ALA A 184 25.84 21.76 9.62
C ALA A 184 24.36 21.46 9.31
N ILE A 185 23.54 21.16 10.31
CA ILE A 185 22.08 21.01 10.09
C ILE A 185 21.46 22.40 9.85
N CYS A 186 21.92 23.45 10.55
CA CYS A 186 21.41 24.81 10.33
C CYS A 186 21.65 25.25 8.87
N ALA A 187 22.80 24.93 8.28
CA ALA A 187 23.11 25.25 6.89
C ALA A 187 22.24 24.49 5.89
N VAL A 188 21.95 23.20 6.13
CA VAL A 188 21.12 22.38 5.22
C VAL A 188 19.61 22.66 5.38
N SER A 189 19.16 23.07 6.57
CA SER A 189 17.75 23.43 6.81
C SER A 189 17.44 24.93 6.61
N ALA A 190 18.45 25.80 6.48
CA ALA A 190 18.28 27.23 6.20
C ALA A 190 18.42 27.60 4.71
N ALA A 191 18.81 26.64 3.86
CA ALA A 191 18.76 26.75 2.40
C ALA A 191 17.39 26.31 1.87
#